data_AF-A0A2K8V850-F1
#
_entry.id   AF-A0A2K8V850-F1
#
_cell.length_a   1.000
_cell.length_b   1.000
_cell.length_c   1.000
_cell.angle_alpha   90.00
_cell.angle_beta   90.00
_cell.angle_gamma   90.00
#
_symmetry.space_group_name_H-M   'P 1'
#
loop_
_entity.id
_entity.type
_entity.pdbx_description
1 polymer ?
#
loop_
_entity_poly.entity_id
_entity_poly.type
_entity_poly.pdbx_seq_one_letter_code
_entity_poly.pdbx_strand_id
1 'polypeptide(L)'
;MKKKKKNFIIVFIILNIILISWIIIHNDYCFEKIIKYAKELAVFEFSAISLIIAVSLFDQFGLNKKLTEKRVELIIELLTELKKQEGFGSHFKINGEFMSNPSFYFEKNMVENHKKRFSKDDFFKKILNTQIVINSTDFDNGFQNVRKVINNPIMPKSIVEKAQFLGISGGMGGSKLNESNELLYLYFTSEGKKELVKKETKYWLFKENNNCTLIEFLKKFDNLFAACEDWTNKHSNIDEELNLKNF
;
A
#
# COMPACT_ATOMS: atom_id res chain seq x y z
N MET A 1 6.05 -4.61 19.54
CA MET A 1 5.71 -5.89 20.21
C MET A 1 6.57 -6.21 21.44
N LYS A 2 7.90 -6.09 21.38
CA LYS A 2 8.81 -6.38 22.53
C LYS A 2 8.49 -5.60 23.82
N LYS A 3 8.17 -4.30 23.73
CA LYS A 3 7.78 -3.48 24.90
C LYS A 3 6.48 -3.95 25.58
N LYS A 4 5.47 -4.37 24.82
CA LYS A 4 4.19 -4.88 25.38
C LYS A 4 4.38 -6.20 26.12
N LYS A 5 5.23 -7.11 25.61
CA LYS A 5 5.60 -8.36 26.30
C LYS A 5 6.36 -8.11 27.60
N LYS A 6 7.29 -7.14 27.61
CA LYS A 6 8.07 -6.79 28.81
C LYS A 6 7.19 -6.19 29.92
N ASN A 7 6.22 -5.34 29.57
CA ASN A 7 5.28 -4.77 30.54
C ASN A 7 4.35 -5.83 31.15
N PHE A 8 3.93 -6.85 30.38
CA PHE A 8 3.11 -7.94 30.92
C PHE A 8 3.85 -8.79 31.96
N ILE A 9 5.11 -9.12 31.70
CA ILE A 9 5.98 -9.86 32.64
C ILE A 9 6.16 -9.06 33.94
N ILE A 10 6.39 -7.75 33.83
CA ILE A 10 6.54 -6.87 35.00
C ILE A 10 5.26 -6.83 35.85
N VAL A 11 4.09 -6.68 35.21
CA VAL A 11 2.79 -6.67 35.91
C VAL A 11 2.53 -8.02 36.60
N PHE A 12 2.87 -9.13 35.94
CA PHE A 12 2.72 -10.47 36.51
C PHE A 12 3.59 -10.70 37.75
N ILE A 13 4.84 -10.22 37.73
CA ILE A 13 5.75 -10.28 38.88
C ILE A 13 5.23 -9.43 40.04
N ILE A 14 4.75 -8.22 39.76
CA ILE A 14 4.18 -7.32 40.79
C ILE A 14 2.96 -7.97 41.45
N LEU A 15 2.06 -8.56 40.67
CA LEU A 15 0.89 -9.29 41.18
C LEU A 15 1.31 -10.43 42.11
N ASN A 16 2.32 -11.21 41.72
CA ASN A 16 2.88 -12.29 42.53
C ASN A 16 3.47 -11.79 43.86
N ILE A 17 4.22 -10.67 43.83
CA ILE A 17 4.80 -10.07 45.04
C ILE A 17 3.69 -9.60 45.98
N ILE A 18 2.67 -8.90 45.46
CA ILE A 18 1.52 -8.44 46.27
C ILE A 18 0.82 -9.62 46.94
N LEU A 19 0.66 -10.73 46.21
CA LEU A 19 0.01 -11.95 46.71
C LEU A 19 0.82 -12.65 47.80
N ILE A 20 2.14 -12.79 47.61
CA ILE A 20 3.05 -13.36 48.62
C ILE A 20 3.07 -12.47 49.86
N SER A 21 3.16 -11.15 49.70
CA SER A 21 3.11 -10.20 50.81
C SER A 21 1.77 -10.29 51.56
N TRP A 22 0.64 -10.46 50.86
CA TRP A 22 -0.67 -10.63 51.49
C TRP A 22 -0.76 -11.92 52.32
N ILE A 23 -0.19 -13.02 51.84
CA ILE A 23 -0.11 -14.29 52.58
C ILE A 23 0.75 -14.16 53.85
N ILE A 24 1.90 -13.47 53.75
CA ILE A 24 2.81 -13.24 54.89
C ILE A 24 2.19 -12.33 55.95
N ILE A 25 1.42 -11.29 55.54
CA ILE A 25 0.81 -10.33 56.47
C ILE A 25 -0.36 -10.95 57.25
N HIS A 26 -1.07 -11.92 56.68
CA HIS A 26 -2.19 -12.62 57.34
C HIS A 26 -1.78 -13.94 58.01
N ASN A 27 -0.57 -13.99 58.59
CA ASN A 27 0.07 -15.19 59.18
C ASN A 27 -0.68 -15.87 60.36
N ASP A 28 -1.91 -15.47 60.67
CA ASP A 28 -2.78 -16.08 61.70
C ASP A 28 -3.51 -17.34 61.20
N TYR A 29 -3.34 -17.73 59.94
CA TYR A 29 -3.98 -18.92 59.38
C TYR A 29 -3.16 -20.19 59.65
N CYS A 30 -3.81 -21.23 60.21
CA CYS A 30 -3.26 -22.58 60.33
C CYS A 30 -2.50 -23.01 59.07
N PHE A 31 -1.33 -23.62 59.26
CA PHE A 31 -0.42 -24.10 58.20
C PHE A 31 -1.12 -24.90 57.08
N GLU A 32 -2.14 -25.69 57.41
CA GLU A 32 -2.96 -26.42 56.43
C GLU A 32 -3.73 -25.51 55.46
N LYS A 33 -4.28 -24.39 55.93
CA LYS A 33 -4.99 -23.43 55.07
C LYS A 33 -4.02 -22.72 54.12
N ILE A 34 -2.81 -22.39 54.58
CA ILE A 34 -1.77 -21.78 53.74
C ILE A 34 -1.36 -22.74 52.62
N ILE A 35 -1.14 -24.03 52.94
CA ILE A 35 -0.81 -25.05 51.93
C ILE A 35 -1.94 -25.21 50.92
N LYS A 36 -3.20 -25.20 51.38
CA LYS A 36 -4.36 -25.29 50.49
C LYS A 36 -4.41 -24.12 49.52
N TYR A 37 -4.30 -22.88 50.00
CA TYR A 37 -4.29 -21.70 49.14
C TYR A 37 -3.10 -21.66 48.19
N ALA A 38 -1.91 -22.07 48.64
CA ALA A 38 -0.74 -22.15 47.77
C ALA A 38 -0.94 -23.18 46.63
N LYS A 39 -1.58 -24.32 46.90
CA LYS A 39 -1.95 -25.30 45.86
C LYS A 39 -2.98 -24.73 44.88
N GLU A 40 -4.02 -24.08 45.37
CA GLU A 40 -5.05 -23.46 44.52
C GLU A 40 -4.46 -22.36 43.62
N LEU A 41 -3.53 -21.55 44.16
CA LEU A 41 -2.79 -20.56 43.39
C LEU A 41 -1.89 -21.19 42.34
N ALA A 42 -1.12 -22.19 42.70
CA ALA A 42 -0.27 -22.90 41.74
C ALA A 42 -1.11 -23.48 40.59
N VAL A 43 -2.25 -24.11 40.90
CA VAL A 43 -3.18 -24.64 39.90
C VAL A 43 -3.72 -23.52 39.00
N PHE A 44 -4.10 -22.37 39.57
CA PHE A 44 -4.58 -21.22 38.79
C PHE A 44 -3.49 -20.65 37.87
N GLU A 45 -2.27 -20.46 38.39
CA GLU A 45 -1.14 -19.96 37.61
C GLU A 45 -0.75 -20.92 36.49
N PHE A 46 -0.62 -22.21 36.78
CA PHE A 46 -0.32 -23.22 35.76
C PHE A 46 -1.43 -23.27 34.70
N SER A 47 -2.70 -23.17 35.10
CA SER A 47 -3.83 -23.12 34.15
C SER A 47 -3.78 -21.88 33.25
N ALA A 48 -3.45 -20.72 33.81
CA ALA A 48 -3.30 -19.47 33.06
C ALA A 48 -2.11 -19.53 32.09
N ILE A 49 -0.97 -20.07 32.52
CA ILE A 49 0.21 -20.29 31.66
C ILE A 49 -0.13 -21.28 30.53
N SER A 50 -0.79 -22.39 30.85
CA SER A 50 -1.25 -23.36 29.85
C SER A 50 -2.21 -22.74 28.84
N LEU A 51 -3.11 -21.85 29.27
CA LEU A 51 -4.00 -21.10 28.38
C LEU A 51 -3.21 -20.15 27.46
N ILE A 52 -2.21 -19.42 28.00
CA ILE A 52 -1.34 -18.54 27.21
C ILE A 52 -0.55 -19.34 26.17
N ILE A 53 -0.01 -20.51 26.56
CA ILE A 53 0.68 -21.43 25.66
C ILE A 53 -0.30 -21.93 24.60
N ALA A 54 -1.48 -22.38 24.99
CA ALA A 54 -2.51 -22.87 24.06
C ALA A 54 -2.93 -21.81 23.06
N VAL A 55 -3.18 -20.56 23.48
CA VAL A 55 -3.49 -19.43 22.58
C VAL A 55 -2.29 -19.10 21.68
N SER A 56 -1.07 -19.12 22.21
CA SER A 56 0.15 -18.86 21.43
C SER A 56 0.43 -19.95 20.39
N LEU A 57 0.13 -21.21 20.72
CA LEU A 57 0.16 -22.35 19.80
C LEU A 57 -1.02 -22.30 18.83
N PHE A 58 -2.17 -21.75 19.23
CA PHE A 58 -3.31 -21.58 18.33
C PHE A 58 -3.02 -20.58 17.21
N ASP A 59 -2.28 -19.53 17.54
CA ASP A 59 -1.69 -18.58 16.58
C ASP A 59 -0.66 -19.26 15.65
N GLN A 60 -0.09 -20.41 16.06
CA GLN A 60 0.80 -21.25 15.27
C GLN A 60 0.10 -22.31 14.40
N PHE A 61 -1.22 -22.54 14.48
CA PHE A 61 -1.94 -23.44 13.56
C PHE A 61 -2.05 -22.92 12.11
N GLY A 62 -1.17 -22.00 11.72
CA GLY A 62 -0.92 -21.64 10.32
C GLY A 62 -1.90 -20.65 9.72
N LEU A 63 -2.94 -20.19 10.44
CA LEU A 63 -3.90 -19.22 9.89
C LEU A 63 -3.23 -17.88 9.56
N ASN A 64 -2.41 -17.33 10.46
CA ASN A 64 -1.66 -16.09 10.18
C ASN A 64 -0.62 -16.29 9.10
N LYS A 65 0.02 -17.47 9.04
CA LYS A 65 0.99 -17.82 8.01
C LYS A 65 0.31 -17.89 6.63
N LYS A 66 -0.78 -18.64 6.51
CA LYS A 66 -1.60 -18.78 5.30
C LYS A 66 -2.22 -17.47 4.85
N LEU A 67 -2.66 -16.62 5.79
CA LEU A 67 -3.15 -15.28 5.49
C LEU A 67 -2.01 -14.37 4.98
N THR A 68 -0.82 -14.49 5.56
CA THR A 68 0.36 -13.74 5.13
C THR A 68 0.82 -14.19 3.75
N GLU A 69 0.89 -15.49 3.48
CA GLU A 69 1.18 -16.08 2.17
C GLU A 69 0.20 -15.56 1.10
N LYS A 70 -1.12 -15.63 1.36
CA LYS A 70 -2.13 -15.07 0.45
C LYS A 70 -1.98 -13.57 0.21
N ARG A 71 -1.56 -12.82 1.23
CA ARG A 71 -1.30 -11.37 1.09
C ARG A 71 -0.05 -11.10 0.24
N VAL A 72 0.99 -11.91 0.41
CA VAL A 72 2.19 -11.85 -0.45
C VAL A 72 1.81 -12.14 -1.90
N GLU A 73 1.05 -13.20 -2.15
CA GLU A 73 0.54 -13.53 -3.50
C GLU A 73 -0.22 -12.36 -4.14
N LEU A 74 -1.14 -11.72 -3.38
CA LEU A 74 -1.88 -10.56 -3.87
C LEU A 74 -1.00 -9.34 -4.16
N ILE A 75 0.05 -9.13 -3.37
CA ILE A 75 0.99 -8.03 -3.63
C ILE A 75 1.82 -8.32 -4.88
N ILE A 76 2.24 -9.56 -5.08
CA ILE A 76 2.93 -9.98 -6.31
C ILE A 76 2.01 -9.83 -7.53
N GLU A 77 0.73 -10.22 -7.41
CA GLU A 77 -0.29 -10.01 -8.44
C GLU A 77 -0.46 -8.53 -8.75
N LEU A 78 -0.56 -7.67 -7.72
CA LEU A 78 -0.64 -6.22 -7.87
C LEU A 78 0.56 -5.65 -8.63
N LEU A 79 1.78 -6.02 -8.22
CA LEU A 79 3.02 -5.58 -8.87
C LEU A 79 3.07 -6.01 -10.34
N THR A 80 2.61 -7.23 -10.63
CA THR A 80 2.54 -7.78 -11.99
C THR A 80 1.55 -7.00 -12.84
N GLU A 81 0.34 -6.74 -12.32
CA GLU A 81 -0.68 -5.97 -13.05
C GLU A 81 -0.28 -4.52 -13.26
N LEU A 82 0.42 -3.89 -12.30
CA LEU A 82 0.94 -2.52 -12.43
C LEU A 82 1.99 -2.39 -13.53
N LYS A 83 2.89 -3.37 -13.68
CA LYS A 83 3.95 -3.33 -14.71
C LYS A 83 3.45 -3.55 -16.12
N LYS A 84 2.33 -4.26 -16.27
CA LYS A 84 1.63 -4.38 -17.56
C LYS A 84 0.98 -3.08 -17.99
N GLN A 85 0.82 -2.11 -17.09
CA GLN A 85 0.20 -0.85 -17.44
C GLN A 85 1.14 -0.02 -18.29
N GLU A 86 0.60 0.47 -19.40
CA GLU A 86 1.27 1.40 -20.29
C GLU A 86 0.55 2.74 -20.18
N GLY A 87 1.31 3.80 -19.94
CA GLY A 87 0.82 5.17 -20.01
C GLY A 87 1.30 5.79 -21.31
N PHE A 88 0.42 6.47 -22.00
CA PHE A 88 0.81 7.20 -23.20
C PHE A 88 0.46 8.68 -23.02
N GLY A 89 1.44 9.55 -23.19
CA GLY A 89 1.25 11.00 -23.15
C GLY A 89 1.12 11.54 -24.57
N SER A 90 -0.05 12.08 -24.96
CA SER A 90 -0.27 12.47 -26.36
C SER A 90 -0.23 13.96 -26.65
N HIS A 91 -0.31 14.89 -25.71
CA HIS A 91 -0.56 16.29 -26.11
C HIS A 91 0.29 17.35 -25.42
N PHE A 92 0.88 18.19 -26.28
CA PHE A 92 1.26 19.57 -26.04
C PHE A 92 0.43 20.39 -27.01
N LYS A 93 -0.48 21.25 -26.54
CA LYS A 93 -1.05 22.30 -27.40
C LYS A 93 -0.14 23.51 -27.26
N ILE A 94 0.85 23.62 -28.12
CA ILE A 94 1.60 24.87 -28.33
C ILE A 94 1.14 25.39 -29.69
N ASN A 95 0.45 26.53 -29.73
CA ASN A 95 0.01 27.18 -30.97
C ASN A 95 -0.91 26.33 -31.90
N GLY A 96 -1.66 25.37 -31.37
CA GLY A 96 -2.69 24.65 -32.13
C GLY A 96 -2.24 23.40 -32.89
N GLU A 97 -0.96 23.01 -32.79
CA GLU A 97 -0.46 21.76 -33.37
C GLU A 97 -0.40 20.63 -32.35
N PHE A 98 -0.79 19.43 -32.78
CA PHE A 98 -0.73 18.21 -31.98
C PHE A 98 0.59 17.50 -32.21
N MET A 99 1.49 17.53 -31.22
CA MET A 99 2.72 16.74 -31.27
C MET A 99 2.51 15.37 -30.62
N SER A 100 2.78 14.29 -31.36
CA SER A 100 2.79 12.93 -30.82
C SER A 100 3.98 12.75 -29.88
N ASN A 101 3.73 12.36 -28.64
CA ASN A 101 4.75 12.23 -27.62
C ASN A 101 4.89 10.78 -27.10
N PRO A 102 6.00 10.49 -26.39
CA PRO A 102 6.43 9.13 -26.16
C PRO A 102 5.54 8.37 -25.18
N SER A 103 5.37 7.08 -25.48
CA SER A 103 4.86 6.06 -24.56
C SER A 103 5.78 5.92 -23.35
N PHE A 104 5.21 5.68 -22.18
CA PHE A 104 5.93 5.35 -20.95
C PHE A 104 5.31 4.13 -20.25
N TYR A 105 6.14 3.41 -19.51
CA TYR A 105 5.74 2.20 -18.78
C TYR A 105 5.79 2.47 -17.29
N PHE A 106 4.92 1.80 -16.55
CA PHE A 106 4.91 1.91 -15.09
C PHE A 106 5.90 0.92 -14.45
N GLU A 107 7.17 1.33 -14.37
CA GLU A 107 8.26 0.59 -13.72
C GLU A 107 8.75 1.17 -12.37
N LYS A 108 9.49 0.38 -11.60
CA LYS A 108 10.18 0.86 -10.39
C LYS A 108 11.22 1.92 -10.74
N ASN A 109 11.33 2.97 -9.93
CA ASN A 109 12.19 4.14 -10.17
C ASN A 109 11.82 4.88 -11.46
N MET A 110 10.52 4.91 -11.78
CA MET A 110 9.96 5.55 -12.96
C MET A 110 10.47 6.98 -13.11
N VAL A 111 10.44 7.76 -12.03
CA VAL A 111 10.89 9.15 -12.05
C VAL A 111 12.36 9.25 -12.42
N GLU A 112 13.21 8.35 -11.92
CA GLU A 112 14.65 8.37 -12.22
C GLU A 112 14.96 7.84 -13.62
N ASN A 113 14.30 6.75 -14.04
CA ASN A 113 14.44 6.17 -15.37
C ASN A 113 14.00 7.15 -16.45
N HIS A 114 12.87 7.83 -16.25
CA HIS A 114 12.42 8.89 -17.15
C HIS A 114 13.33 10.11 -17.09
N LYS A 115 13.77 10.56 -15.91
CA LYS A 115 14.78 11.62 -15.83
C LYS A 115 16.06 11.26 -16.58
N LYS A 116 16.56 10.03 -16.50
CA LYS A 116 17.77 9.58 -17.21
C LYS A 116 17.55 9.44 -18.72
N ARG A 117 16.42 8.85 -19.13
CA ARG A 117 16.03 8.71 -20.54
C ARG A 117 15.83 10.08 -21.20
N PHE A 118 15.42 11.07 -20.43
CA PHE A 118 14.99 12.36 -20.91
C PHE A 118 15.79 13.57 -20.38
N SER A 119 16.92 13.35 -19.71
CA SER A 119 17.75 14.41 -19.09
C SER A 119 18.46 15.32 -20.08
N LYS A 120 18.50 14.92 -21.36
CA LYS A 120 19.26 15.62 -22.40
C LYS A 120 18.46 16.72 -23.13
N ASP A 121 17.17 16.89 -22.83
CA ASP A 121 16.29 17.76 -23.61
C ASP A 121 15.33 18.55 -22.69
N ASP A 122 15.38 19.89 -22.80
CA ASP A 122 14.58 20.83 -21.98
C ASP A 122 13.08 20.68 -22.24
N PHE A 123 12.69 20.15 -23.40
CA PHE A 123 11.31 19.77 -23.68
C PHE A 123 10.78 18.77 -22.65
N PHE A 124 11.58 17.78 -22.26
CA PHE A 124 11.13 16.74 -21.33
C PHE A 124 11.05 17.19 -19.88
N LYS A 125 11.94 18.09 -19.45
CA LYS A 125 11.79 18.75 -18.15
C LYS A 125 10.46 19.51 -18.10
N LYS A 126 10.06 20.12 -19.21
CA LYS A 126 8.76 20.77 -19.35
C LYS A 126 7.62 19.75 -19.28
N ILE A 127 7.71 18.61 -19.99
CA ILE A 127 6.70 17.52 -19.90
C ILE A 127 6.49 17.06 -18.46
N LEU A 128 7.56 16.74 -17.73
CA LEU A 128 7.46 16.19 -16.37
C LEU A 128 6.75 17.15 -15.41
N ASN A 129 6.92 18.45 -15.60
CA ASN A 129 6.28 19.49 -14.79
C ASN A 129 4.96 20.00 -15.38
N THR A 130 4.49 19.42 -16.50
CA THR A 130 3.20 19.78 -17.10
C THR A 130 2.06 19.13 -16.33
N GLN A 131 0.99 19.88 -16.14
CA GLN A 131 -0.24 19.41 -15.52
C GLN A 131 -0.91 18.34 -16.39
N ILE A 132 -1.35 17.24 -15.76
CA ILE A 132 -1.98 16.12 -16.47
C ILE A 132 -3.51 16.21 -16.45
N VAL A 133 -4.12 15.74 -17.53
CA VAL A 133 -5.54 15.43 -17.62
C VAL A 133 -5.68 13.99 -18.09
N ILE A 134 -6.63 13.27 -17.48
CA ILE A 134 -6.82 11.84 -17.71
C ILE A 134 -8.25 11.62 -18.20
N ASN A 135 -8.41 10.87 -19.29
CA ASN A 135 -9.74 10.37 -19.67
C ASN A 135 -10.18 9.34 -18.62
N SER A 136 -11.28 9.63 -17.92
CA SER A 136 -11.75 8.80 -16.81
C SER A 136 -12.16 7.39 -17.22
N THR A 137 -12.88 7.26 -18.34
CA THR A 137 -13.32 5.96 -18.88
C THR A 137 -12.14 5.10 -19.30
N ASP A 138 -11.18 5.71 -20.00
CA ASP A 138 -9.96 5.04 -20.43
C ASP A 138 -9.06 4.63 -19.25
N PHE A 139 -8.88 5.51 -18.27
CA PHE A 139 -8.20 5.18 -17.02
C PHE A 139 -8.90 4.05 -16.27
N ASP A 140 -10.23 4.07 -16.26
CA ASP A 140 -11.01 3.07 -15.58
C ASP A 140 -10.86 1.69 -16.19
N ASN A 141 -10.87 1.63 -17.52
CA ASN A 141 -10.70 0.41 -18.29
C ASN A 141 -9.25 -0.11 -18.17
N GLY A 142 -8.26 0.77 -18.31
CA GLY A 142 -6.84 0.39 -18.19
C GLY A 142 -6.51 -0.20 -16.82
N PHE A 143 -6.99 0.43 -15.74
CA PHE A 143 -6.69 0.00 -14.37
C PHE A 143 -7.73 -0.94 -13.74
N GLN A 144 -8.64 -1.53 -14.53
CA GLN A 144 -9.71 -2.37 -13.99
C GLN A 144 -9.16 -3.57 -13.19
N ASN A 145 -8.16 -4.27 -13.72
CA ASN A 145 -7.56 -5.43 -13.05
C ASN A 145 -6.79 -5.03 -11.79
N VAL A 146 -5.99 -3.96 -11.88
CA VAL A 146 -5.26 -3.39 -10.74
C VAL A 146 -6.23 -3.09 -9.58
N ARG A 147 -7.39 -2.50 -9.88
CA ARG A 147 -8.42 -2.21 -8.86
C ARG A 147 -9.09 -3.44 -8.29
N LYS A 148 -9.32 -4.49 -9.09
CA LYS A 148 -9.82 -5.78 -8.57
C LYS A 148 -8.88 -6.34 -7.52
N VAL A 149 -7.57 -6.26 -7.75
CA VAL A 149 -6.55 -6.72 -6.79
C VAL A 149 -6.53 -5.84 -5.54
N ILE A 150 -6.52 -4.51 -5.68
CA ILE A 150 -6.50 -3.57 -4.54
C ILE A 150 -7.72 -3.71 -3.65
N ASN A 151 -8.91 -3.91 -4.24
CA ASN A 151 -10.17 -4.03 -3.51
C ASN A 151 -10.35 -5.38 -2.82
N ASN A 152 -9.36 -6.26 -2.87
CA ASN A 152 -9.41 -7.53 -2.17
C ASN A 152 -9.49 -7.32 -0.64
N PRO A 153 -10.45 -7.94 0.08
CA PRO A 153 -10.63 -7.75 1.53
C PRO A 153 -9.41 -8.07 2.39
N ILE A 154 -8.50 -8.92 1.91
CA ILE A 154 -7.29 -9.29 2.65
C ILE A 154 -6.08 -8.42 2.29
N MET A 155 -6.19 -7.52 1.31
CA MET A 155 -5.12 -6.59 0.92
C MET A 155 -4.67 -5.75 2.12
N PRO A 156 -3.35 -5.58 2.37
CA PRO A 156 -2.89 -4.79 3.49
C PRO A 156 -3.30 -3.32 3.39
N LYS A 157 -3.83 -2.77 4.49
CA LYS A 157 -4.31 -1.38 4.57
C LYS A 157 -3.26 -0.36 4.10
N SER A 158 -1.99 -0.57 4.44
CA SER A 158 -0.90 0.31 4.02
C SER A 158 -0.72 0.38 2.50
N ILE A 159 -1.01 -0.72 1.78
CA ILE A 159 -0.99 -0.77 0.30
C ILE A 159 -2.21 -0.03 -0.24
N VAL A 160 -3.40 -0.33 0.31
CA VAL A 160 -4.67 0.30 -0.10
C VAL A 160 -4.61 1.82 0.03
N GLU A 161 -4.07 2.33 1.14
CA GLU A 161 -3.89 3.77 1.37
C GLU A 161 -3.00 4.42 0.30
N LYS A 162 -1.88 3.77 -0.07
CA LYS A 162 -0.99 4.26 -1.13
C LYS A 162 -1.59 4.13 -2.52
N ALA A 163 -2.53 3.21 -2.71
CA ALA A 163 -3.24 2.99 -3.95
C ALA A 163 -4.51 3.83 -4.11
N GLN A 164 -4.88 4.66 -3.12
CA GLN A 164 -6.10 5.49 -3.16
C GLN A 164 -6.22 6.35 -4.41
N PHE A 165 -5.09 6.84 -4.93
CA PHE A 165 -5.08 7.61 -6.17
C PHE A 165 -5.63 6.78 -7.34
N LEU A 166 -5.52 5.45 -7.38
CA LEU A 166 -6.10 4.63 -8.46
C LEU A 166 -7.64 4.57 -8.40
N GLY A 167 -8.25 5.04 -7.30
CA GLY A 167 -9.69 5.21 -7.16
C GLY A 167 -10.26 6.34 -8.03
N ILE A 168 -11.54 6.21 -8.37
CA ILE A 168 -12.27 7.22 -9.14
C ILE A 168 -12.65 8.35 -8.19
N SER A 169 -11.95 9.48 -8.27
CA SER A 169 -12.50 10.75 -7.80
C SER A 169 -13.18 11.42 -8.99
N GLY A 170 -14.50 11.21 -9.06
CA GLY A 170 -15.34 11.91 -10.03
C GLY A 170 -15.38 13.39 -9.69
N GLY A 171 -14.55 14.18 -10.36
CA GLY A 171 -14.77 15.61 -10.51
C GLY A 171 -15.09 15.85 -11.97
N MET A 172 -16.38 15.94 -12.34
CA MET A 172 -16.78 16.52 -13.62
C MET A 172 -16.25 17.96 -13.65
N GLY A 173 -15.07 18.14 -14.25
CA GLY A 173 -14.50 19.45 -14.53
C GLY A 173 -15.25 20.10 -15.68
N GLY A 174 -16.48 20.55 -15.42
CA GLY A 174 -17.22 21.49 -16.26
C GLY A 174 -16.64 22.90 -16.25
N SER A 175 -15.46 23.10 -15.66
CA SER A 175 -14.70 24.32 -15.79
C SER A 175 -14.01 24.30 -17.15
N LYS A 176 -14.49 25.13 -18.09
CA LYS A 176 -13.78 25.53 -19.31
C LYS A 176 -12.27 25.52 -19.03
N LEU A 177 -11.57 24.49 -19.52
CA LEU A 177 -10.12 24.47 -19.54
C LEU A 177 -9.72 25.75 -20.25
N ASN A 178 -9.10 26.70 -19.54
CA ASN A 178 -8.58 27.91 -20.17
C ASN A 178 -7.67 27.45 -21.31
N GLU A 179 -8.05 27.77 -22.55
CA GLU A 179 -7.42 27.25 -23.77
C GLU A 179 -5.93 27.64 -23.90
N SER A 180 -5.43 28.46 -22.97
CA SER A 180 -4.06 28.95 -22.83
C SER A 180 -3.12 28.05 -22.02
N ASN A 181 -3.63 27.08 -21.25
CA ASN A 181 -2.77 26.25 -20.40
C ASN A 181 -2.25 25.03 -21.18
N GLU A 182 -0.94 24.83 -21.16
CA GLU A 182 -0.30 23.61 -21.64
C GLU A 182 -0.67 22.45 -20.71
N LEU A 183 -1.40 21.46 -21.23
CA LEU A 183 -1.87 20.29 -20.49
C LEU A 183 -1.38 19.03 -21.18
N LEU A 184 -0.99 18.05 -20.37
CA LEU A 184 -0.59 16.74 -20.83
C LEU A 184 -1.76 15.76 -20.72
N TYR A 185 -2.22 15.29 -21.88
CA TYR A 185 -3.32 14.33 -21.97
C TYR A 185 -2.76 12.91 -21.89
N LEU A 186 -3.19 12.17 -20.87
CA LEU A 186 -2.79 10.79 -20.62
C LEU A 186 -3.90 9.81 -20.98
N TYR A 187 -3.51 8.72 -21.63
CA TYR A 187 -4.37 7.58 -21.92
C TYR A 187 -3.60 6.27 -21.66
N PHE A 188 -4.38 5.20 -21.46
CA PHE A 188 -3.96 3.93 -20.88
C PHE A 188 -4.49 2.72 -21.66
N THR A 189 -5.37 2.94 -22.64
CA THR A 189 -5.83 1.90 -23.55
C THR A 189 -5.62 2.27 -25.02
N SER A 190 -5.65 1.25 -25.89
CA SER A 190 -5.58 1.44 -27.33
C SER A 190 -6.79 2.19 -27.91
N GLU A 191 -7.94 2.16 -27.21
CA GLU A 191 -9.15 2.89 -27.55
C GLU A 191 -9.01 4.38 -27.22
N GLY A 192 -8.47 4.70 -26.04
CA GLY A 192 -8.14 6.09 -25.66
C GLY A 192 -7.22 6.78 -26.67
N LYS A 193 -6.29 6.03 -27.27
CA LYS A 193 -5.46 6.51 -28.39
C LYS A 193 -6.29 6.99 -29.60
N LYS A 194 -7.36 6.25 -29.93
CA LYS A 194 -8.24 6.56 -31.07
C LYS A 194 -9.19 7.72 -30.75
N GLU A 195 -9.62 7.86 -29.50
CA GLU A 195 -10.48 8.97 -29.05
C GLU A 195 -9.76 10.32 -29.07
N LEU A 196 -8.47 10.34 -28.75
CA LEU A 196 -7.62 11.54 -28.86
C LEU A 196 -7.58 12.11 -30.28
N VAL A 197 -7.50 11.23 -31.28
CA VAL A 197 -7.57 11.60 -32.70
C VAL A 197 -8.93 12.23 -33.04
N LYS A 198 -9.97 11.92 -32.26
CA LYS A 198 -11.35 12.35 -32.45
C LYS A 198 -11.76 13.55 -31.59
N LYS A 199 -10.86 14.44 -31.13
CA LYS A 199 -11.18 15.79 -30.55
C LYS A 199 -12.33 15.89 -29.51
N GLU A 200 -12.81 14.80 -28.91
CA GLU A 200 -13.91 14.86 -27.95
C GLU A 200 -13.37 15.09 -26.54
N THR A 201 -13.34 16.37 -26.15
CA THR A 201 -12.80 16.90 -24.89
C THR A 201 -13.71 16.67 -23.67
N LYS A 202 -14.79 15.88 -23.78
CA LYS A 202 -15.85 15.81 -22.76
C LYS A 202 -15.57 14.89 -21.55
N TYR A 203 -14.55 14.02 -21.62
CA TYR A 203 -14.31 12.99 -20.59
C TYR A 203 -12.96 13.10 -19.86
N TRP A 204 -12.26 14.23 -20.03
CA TRP A 204 -10.97 14.50 -19.43
C TRP A 204 -11.16 15.08 -18.02
N LEU A 205 -10.89 14.25 -17.01
CA LEU A 205 -11.01 14.64 -15.62
C LEU A 205 -9.65 15.04 -15.05
N PHE A 206 -9.68 16.04 -14.17
CA PHE A 206 -8.59 16.26 -13.24
C PHE A 206 -8.68 15.23 -12.12
N LYS A 207 -7.60 14.49 -11.92
CA LYS A 207 -7.49 13.59 -10.78
C LYS A 207 -7.20 14.43 -9.52
N GLU A 208 -8.04 14.29 -8.49
CA GLU A 208 -7.90 14.97 -7.18
C GLU A 208 -7.93 16.51 -7.19
N ASN A 209 -9.06 17.16 -7.50
CA ASN A 209 -9.36 18.56 -7.12
C ASN A 209 -8.24 19.62 -7.31
N ASN A 210 -7.38 19.49 -8.34
CA ASN A 210 -6.47 20.50 -8.95
C ASN A 210 -5.05 19.97 -9.16
N ASN A 211 -4.55 20.18 -10.37
CA ASN A 211 -3.14 20.45 -10.68
C ASN A 211 -2.09 19.37 -10.36
N CYS A 212 -2.41 18.07 -10.49
CA CYS A 212 -1.36 17.05 -10.49
C CYS A 212 -0.52 17.16 -11.78
N THR A 213 0.80 17.25 -11.63
CA THR A 213 1.78 17.17 -12.73
C THR A 213 2.15 15.72 -13.05
N LEU A 214 2.75 15.47 -14.21
CA LEU A 214 3.21 14.12 -14.57
C LEU A 214 4.20 13.56 -13.52
N ILE A 215 5.13 14.37 -13.04
CA ILE A 215 6.11 13.92 -12.02
C ILE A 215 5.44 13.54 -10.70
N GLU A 216 4.43 14.28 -10.26
CA GLU A 216 3.68 13.95 -9.04
C GLU A 216 2.87 12.67 -9.22
N PHE A 217 2.28 12.48 -10.41
CA PHE A 217 1.57 11.27 -10.76
C PHE A 217 2.48 10.04 -10.74
N LEU A 218 3.66 10.12 -11.36
CA LEU A 218 4.67 9.05 -11.35
C LEU A 218 5.18 8.75 -9.94
N LYS A 219 5.38 9.78 -9.10
CA LYS A 219 5.77 9.59 -7.69
C LYS A 219 4.72 8.79 -6.89
N LYS A 220 3.42 8.93 -7.20
CA LYS A 220 2.38 8.12 -6.55
C LYS A 220 2.56 6.63 -6.84
N PHE A 221 2.96 6.28 -8.07
CA PHE A 221 3.32 4.90 -8.41
C PHE A 221 4.61 4.45 -7.72
N ASP A 222 5.68 5.24 -7.74
CA ASP A 222 6.94 4.88 -7.04
C ASP A 222 6.69 4.62 -5.54
N ASN A 223 5.85 5.44 -4.90
CA ASN A 223 5.45 5.24 -3.52
C ASN A 223 4.66 3.94 -3.28
N LEU A 224 3.82 3.54 -4.25
CA LEU A 224 3.08 2.28 -4.18
C LEU A 224 4.02 1.08 -4.35
N PHE A 225 4.95 1.13 -5.32
CA PHE A 225 5.98 0.11 -5.52
C PHE A 225 6.84 -0.08 -4.26
N ALA A 226 7.32 1.01 -3.66
CA ALA A 226 8.09 0.97 -2.42
C ALA A 226 7.27 0.33 -1.26
N ALA A 227 5.99 0.70 -1.13
CA ALA A 227 5.14 0.12 -0.10
C ALA A 227 4.92 -1.40 -0.28
N CYS A 228 4.79 -1.88 -1.52
CA CYS A 228 4.69 -3.30 -1.83
C CYS A 228 5.97 -4.06 -1.45
N GLU A 229 7.13 -3.50 -1.78
CA GLU A 229 8.43 -4.09 -1.46
C GLU A 229 8.69 -4.12 0.05
N ASP A 230 8.51 -2.99 0.74
CA ASP A 230 8.65 -2.89 2.19
C ASP A 230 7.73 -3.87 2.91
N TRP A 231 6.49 -4.02 2.43
CA TRP A 231 5.55 -4.96 3.02
C TRP A 231 5.99 -6.41 2.83
N THR A 232 6.42 -6.76 1.61
CA THR A 232 6.88 -8.12 1.27
C THR A 232 8.15 -8.48 2.03
N ASN A 233 9.13 -7.59 2.10
CA ASN A 233 10.38 -7.81 2.83
C ASN A 233 10.16 -7.98 4.34
N LYS A 234 9.14 -7.32 4.89
CA LYS A 234 8.83 -7.39 6.32
C LYS A 234 8.05 -8.65 6.73
N HIS A 235 7.30 -9.25 5.81
CA HIS A 235 6.34 -10.31 6.13
C HIS A 235 6.54 -11.61 5.35
N SER A 236 7.39 -11.63 4.33
CA SER A 236 7.83 -12.85 3.68
C SER A 236 9.14 -13.32 4.32
N ASN A 237 9.25 -14.62 4.61
CA ASN A 237 10.53 -15.27 4.93
C ASN A 237 11.35 -15.53 3.65
N ILE A 238 11.11 -14.75 2.59
CA ILE A 238 11.87 -14.88 1.36
C ILE A 238 13.16 -14.11 1.59
N ASP A 239 14.15 -14.79 2.17
CA ASP A 239 15.53 -14.30 2.28
C ASP A 239 15.98 -13.86 0.88
N GLU A 240 16.19 -12.56 0.72
CA GLU A 240 16.98 -11.78 -0.27
C GLU A 240 17.38 -12.35 -1.67
N GLU A 241 16.74 -13.39 -2.19
CA GLU A 241 16.96 -13.93 -3.54
C GLU A 241 15.82 -13.60 -4.52
N LEU A 242 14.81 -12.83 -4.10
CA LEU A 242 13.91 -12.23 -5.08
C LEU A 242 14.67 -11.13 -5.82
N ASN A 243 15.00 -11.40 -7.08
CA ASN A 243 15.60 -10.43 -7.99
C ASN A 243 14.58 -9.35 -8.41
N LEU A 244 14.00 -8.63 -7.45
CA LEU A 244 13.05 -7.53 -7.67
C LEU A 244 13.71 -6.32 -8.36
N LYS A 245 15.03 -6.35 -8.58
CA LYS A 245 15.73 -5.40 -9.45
C LYS A 245 15.51 -5.67 -10.93
N ASN A 246 15.15 -6.90 -11.29
CA ASN A 246 14.87 -7.34 -12.66
C ASN A 246 13.41 -7.73 -12.89
N PHE A 247 12.55 -7.64 -11.87
CA PHE A 247 11.10 -7.69 -12.03
C PHE A 247 10.57 -6.29 -12.24
#